data_AF-A0A1A8P6A4-F1
#
_entry.id   AF-A0A1A8P6A4-F1
#
_cell.length_a   1.000
_cell.length_b   1.000
_cell.length_c   1.000
_cell.angle_alpha   90.00
_cell.angle_beta   90.00
_cell.angle_gamma   90.00
#
_symmetry.space_group_name_H-M   'P 1'
#
loop_
_entity.id
_entity.type
_entity.pdbx_description
1 polymer ?
#
loop_
_entity_poly.entity_id
_entity_poly.type
_entity_poly.pdbx_seq_one_letter_code
_entity_poly.pdbx_strand_id
1 'polypeptide(L)'
;MKSTLLQAVNRRFSSIDSESLYAVATLLDARYKDRFFTGGEAARTAKNLLKQEMERALAKASADKAGTRKPEPEPAEKVAHVDASSPPTTSKSSFSSLYDKILEEHDEPAQGTQAAVIQMKMYLKEPTMGELDSPFQYWADNHACFPLLAAVAVKFLSAPSMSVESERLFSTASNIVDEKRNRLTAERAEMLIFLRKNLSLFK
;
A
#
# COMPACT_ATOMS: atom_id res chain seq x y z
N MET A 1 23.38 31.21 11.53
CA MET A 1 22.80 30.40 10.43
C MET A 1 22.58 28.94 10.85
N LYS A 2 23.59 28.20 11.34
CA LYS A 2 23.43 26.80 11.80
C LYS A 2 22.44 26.62 12.96
N SER A 3 22.46 27.50 13.96
CA SER A 3 21.53 27.47 15.10
C SER A 3 20.08 27.73 14.69
N THR A 4 19.87 28.71 13.80
CA THR A 4 18.55 29.04 13.24
C THR A 4 17.97 27.88 12.44
N LEU A 5 18.79 27.22 11.61
CA LEU A 5 18.37 26.05 10.83
C LEU A 5 18.00 24.88 11.75
N LEU A 6 18.85 24.58 12.74
CA LEU A 6 18.60 23.51 13.71
C LEU A 6 17.32 23.76 14.51
N GLN A 7 17.09 25.01 14.94
CA GLN A 7 15.86 25.39 15.64
C GLN A 7 14.63 25.21 14.75
N ALA A 8 14.71 25.57 13.46
CA ALA A 8 13.62 25.38 12.51
C ALA A 8 13.33 23.89 12.25
N VAL A 9 14.38 23.06 12.11
CA VAL A 9 14.26 21.61 11.96
C VAL A 9 13.62 21.00 13.20
N ASN A 10 14.13 21.28 14.39
CA ASN A 10 13.58 20.76 15.63
C ASN A 10 12.13 21.22 15.84
N ARG A 11 11.81 22.48 15.55
CA ARG A 11 10.44 22.99 15.65
C ARG A 11 9.45 22.24 14.76
N ARG A 12 9.88 21.81 13.57
CA ARG A 12 8.99 21.17 12.57
C ARG A 12 8.98 19.65 12.63
N PHE A 13 10.09 19.04 13.07
CA PHE A 13 10.32 17.61 12.93
C PHE A 13 10.65 16.91 14.26
N SER A 14 10.55 17.60 15.42
CA SER A 14 10.80 16.97 16.72
C SER A 14 9.92 15.74 17.00
N SER A 15 8.71 15.69 16.42
CA SER A 15 7.75 14.60 16.60
C SER A 15 7.63 13.70 15.37
N ILE A 16 8.52 13.82 14.37
CA ILE A 16 8.38 13.09 13.10
C ILE A 16 8.40 11.56 13.31
N ASP A 17 9.20 11.09 14.25
CA ASP A 17 9.33 9.67 14.58
C ASP A 17 8.08 9.09 15.27
N SER A 18 7.23 9.95 15.83
CA SER A 18 5.96 9.56 16.47
C SER A 18 4.77 9.55 15.49
N GLU A 19 4.93 10.18 14.33
CA GLU A 19 3.87 10.27 13.34
C GLU A 19 3.70 8.93 12.61
N SER A 20 2.48 8.38 12.66
CA SER A 20 2.20 7.03 12.12
C SER A 20 2.59 6.89 10.65
N LEU A 21 2.30 7.90 9.83
CA LEU A 21 2.59 7.88 8.41
C LEU A 21 4.08 7.66 8.14
N TYR A 22 4.94 8.46 8.77
CA TYR A 22 6.39 8.43 8.54
C TYR A 22 7.05 7.23 9.20
N ALA A 23 6.67 6.91 10.44
CA ALA A 23 7.23 5.79 11.18
C ALA A 23 6.94 4.44 10.50
N VAL A 24 5.69 4.23 10.06
CA VAL A 24 5.28 2.98 9.39
C VAL A 24 5.90 2.89 7.99
N ALA A 25 5.88 3.98 7.21
CA ALA A 25 6.51 4.00 5.89
C ALA A 25 8.01 3.70 5.95
N THR A 26 8.73 4.30 6.91
CA THR A 26 10.17 4.08 7.10
C THR A 26 10.47 2.62 7.46
N LEU A 27 9.66 2.02 8.33
CA LEU A 27 9.83 0.63 8.75
C LEU A 27 9.54 -0.35 7.59
N LEU A 28 8.56 -0.04 6.75
CA LEU A 28 8.18 -0.82 5.56
C LEU A 28 9.13 -0.63 4.37
N ASP A 29 9.99 0.38 4.39
CA ASP A 29 11.03 0.51 3.38
C ASP A 29 12.15 -0.50 3.67
N ALA A 30 12.29 -1.49 2.77
CA ALA A 30 13.24 -2.58 2.92
C ALA A 30 14.71 -2.12 2.93
N ARG A 31 14.99 -0.89 2.50
CA ARG A 31 16.33 -0.26 2.56
C ARG A 31 16.67 0.19 3.98
N TYR A 32 15.67 0.65 4.74
CA TYR A 32 15.86 1.28 6.04
C TYR A 32 15.51 0.35 7.21
N LYS A 33 14.31 -0.25 7.17
CA LYS A 33 13.75 -1.08 8.25
C LYS A 33 13.90 -0.42 9.62
N ASP A 34 14.38 -1.17 10.62
CA ASP A 34 14.60 -0.64 11.97
C ASP A 34 15.97 0.04 12.16
N ARG A 35 16.84 0.02 11.15
CA ARG A 35 18.18 0.65 11.23
C ARG A 35 18.16 2.16 11.16
N PHE A 36 17.09 2.75 10.64
CA PHE A 36 16.93 4.19 10.55
C PHE A 36 16.63 4.84 11.91
N PHE A 37 15.98 4.11 12.81
CA PHE A 37 15.61 4.65 14.12
C PHE A 37 16.84 4.66 15.03
N THR A 38 17.30 5.86 15.38
CA THR A 38 18.44 6.08 16.27
C THR A 38 18.09 5.82 17.75
N GLY A 39 16.80 5.90 18.11
CA GLY A 39 16.27 5.63 19.44
C GLY A 39 15.49 4.31 19.52
N GLY A 40 15.79 3.48 20.53
CA GLY A 40 15.07 2.21 20.75
C GLY A 40 13.58 2.38 21.05
N GLU A 41 13.18 3.54 21.58
CA GLU A 41 11.78 3.89 21.86
C GLU A 41 11.02 4.20 20.55
N ALA A 42 11.59 5.03 19.68
CA ALA A 42 11.03 5.32 18.35
C ALA A 42 10.84 4.04 17.51
N ALA A 43 11.85 3.16 17.48
CA ALA A 43 11.76 1.87 16.79
C ALA A 43 10.63 0.99 17.35
N ARG A 44 10.45 0.99 18.67
CA ARG A 44 9.38 0.23 19.33
C ARG A 44 8.00 0.78 19.01
N THR A 45 7.87 2.11 19.03
CA THR A 45 6.64 2.81 18.65
C THR A 45 6.28 2.54 17.19
N ALA A 46 7.23 2.63 16.26
CA ALA A 46 7.04 2.28 14.86
C ALA A 46 6.56 0.83 14.67
N LYS A 47 7.17 -0.14 15.37
CA LYS A 47 6.76 -1.56 15.34
C LYS A 47 5.34 -1.76 15.86
N ASN A 48 4.95 -1.04 16.91
CA ASN A 48 3.58 -1.10 17.44
C ASN A 48 2.56 -0.48 16.47
N LEU A 49 2.90 0.65 15.84
CA LEU A 49 2.05 1.31 14.85
C LEU A 49 1.85 0.42 13.61
N LEU A 50 2.93 -0.20 13.11
CA LEU A 50 2.84 -1.15 12.00
C LEU A 50 1.95 -2.34 12.37
N LYS A 51 2.10 -2.90 13.57
CA LYS A 51 1.24 -3.99 14.04
C LYS A 51 -0.24 -3.61 14.00
N GLN A 52 -0.59 -2.41 14.50
CA GLN A 52 -1.96 -1.92 14.47
C GLN A 52 -2.49 -1.74 13.04
N GLU A 53 -1.68 -1.25 12.10
CA GLU A 53 -2.08 -1.12 10.69
C GLU A 53 -2.31 -2.49 10.04
N MET A 54 -1.48 -3.49 10.36
CA MET A 54 -1.65 -4.87 9.91
C MET A 54 -2.95 -5.49 10.46
N GLU A 55 -3.24 -5.28 11.74
CA GLU A 55 -4.50 -5.73 12.36
C GLU A 55 -5.72 -5.07 11.71
N ARG A 56 -5.66 -3.76 11.42
CA ARG A 56 -6.72 -3.05 10.69
C ARG A 56 -6.90 -3.56 9.27
N ALA A 57 -5.80 -3.85 8.56
CA ALA A 57 -5.84 -4.41 7.21
C ALA A 57 -6.51 -5.80 7.21
N LEU A 58 -6.23 -6.62 8.22
CA LEU A 58 -6.85 -7.93 8.39
C LEU A 58 -8.35 -7.82 8.67
N ALA A 59 -8.75 -6.94 9.59
CA ALA A 59 -10.16 -6.69 9.90
C ALA A 59 -10.94 -6.22 8.67
N LYS A 60 -10.34 -5.35 7.85
CA LYS A 60 -10.94 -4.89 6.59
C LYS A 60 -11.12 -6.02 5.58
N ALA A 61 -10.11 -6.89 5.42
CA ALA A 61 -10.18 -8.03 4.50
C ALA A 61 -11.28 -9.03 4.90
N SER A 62 -11.49 -9.25 6.21
CA SER A 62 -12.60 -10.10 6.69
C SER A 62 -13.98 -9.47 6.45
N ALA A 63 -14.10 -8.14 6.61
CA ALA A 63 -15.34 -7.42 6.30
C ALA A 63 -15.68 -7.45 4.80
N ASP A 64 -14.69 -7.28 3.93
CA ASP A 64 -14.87 -7.34 2.48
C ASP A 64 -15.30 -8.75 2.02
N LYS A 65 -14.79 -9.83 2.66
CA LYS A 65 -15.24 -11.21 2.41
C LYS A 65 -16.69 -11.45 2.82
N ALA A 66 -17.13 -10.90 3.96
CA ALA A 66 -18.51 -11.03 4.45
C ALA A 66 -19.54 -10.22 3.61
N GLY A 67 -19.08 -9.18 2.89
CA GLY A 67 -19.91 -8.35 2.01
C GLY A 67 -20.26 -8.97 0.65
N THR A 68 -19.68 -10.12 0.28
CA THR A 68 -19.96 -10.78 -1.00
C THR A 68 -21.26 -11.59 -0.92
N ARG A 69 -22.39 -10.89 -0.91
CA ARG A 69 -23.73 -11.49 -1.03
C ARG A 69 -23.86 -12.08 -2.45
N LYS A 70 -23.88 -13.42 -2.50
CA LYS A 70 -24.38 -14.31 -3.58
C LYS A 70 -25.09 -13.58 -4.74
N PRO A 71 -24.61 -13.62 -6.00
CA PRO A 71 -25.44 -13.24 -7.13
C PRO A 71 -26.64 -14.18 -7.20
N GLU A 72 -27.85 -13.61 -7.23
CA GLU A 72 -29.10 -14.29 -7.54
C GLU A 72 -29.01 -15.03 -8.88
N PRO A 73 -29.66 -16.19 -9.02
CA PRO A 73 -29.66 -16.95 -10.27
C PRO A 73 -30.67 -16.34 -11.24
N GLU A 74 -30.19 -15.63 -12.27
CA GLU A 74 -30.97 -15.41 -13.50
C GLU A 74 -30.79 -16.60 -14.47
N PRO A 75 -31.84 -16.95 -15.23
CA PRO A 75 -31.97 -18.26 -15.87
C PRO A 75 -31.05 -18.43 -17.07
N ALA A 76 -30.60 -19.68 -17.23
CA ALA A 76 -29.69 -20.14 -18.25
C ALA A 76 -30.22 -19.95 -19.68
N GLU A 77 -29.39 -19.38 -20.56
CA GLU A 77 -29.41 -19.69 -21.99
C GLU A 77 -28.06 -20.27 -22.41
N LYS A 78 -28.15 -21.42 -23.09
CA LYS A 78 -27.06 -22.29 -23.53
C LYS A 78 -26.35 -21.69 -24.73
N VAL A 79 -25.02 -21.68 -24.72
CA VAL A 79 -24.22 -21.92 -25.93
C VAL A 79 -22.86 -22.54 -25.58
N ALA A 80 -22.42 -23.45 -26.45
CA ALA A 80 -21.45 -24.51 -26.17
C ALA A 80 -19.96 -24.12 -26.38
N HIS A 81 -19.12 -24.75 -25.55
CA HIS A 81 -17.75 -25.26 -25.75
C HIS A 81 -16.89 -24.79 -26.94
N VAL A 82 -15.69 -24.24 -26.67
CA VAL A 82 -14.40 -24.72 -27.25
C VAL A 82 -13.22 -24.36 -26.32
N ASP A 83 -12.29 -25.30 -26.15
CA ASP A 83 -11.08 -25.27 -25.31
C ASP A 83 -10.02 -24.24 -25.74
N ALA A 84 -9.24 -23.72 -24.77
CA ALA A 84 -7.76 -23.74 -24.75
C ALA A 84 -7.14 -22.83 -23.66
N SER A 85 -6.24 -23.44 -22.87
CA SER A 85 -5.07 -22.83 -22.22
C SER A 85 -5.25 -21.99 -20.95
N SER A 86 -5.09 -22.66 -19.81
CA SER A 86 -4.80 -22.11 -18.48
C SER A 86 -3.47 -21.34 -18.44
N PRO A 87 -3.33 -20.22 -17.69
CA PRO A 87 -2.03 -19.65 -17.36
C PRO A 87 -1.33 -20.41 -16.21
N PRO A 88 0.00 -20.34 -16.10
CA PRO A 88 0.80 -21.20 -15.24
C PRO A 88 0.66 -20.82 -13.77
N THR A 89 0.49 -21.83 -12.93
CA THR A 89 0.50 -21.73 -11.47
C THR A 89 1.92 -21.40 -11.00
N THR A 90 2.14 -20.16 -10.56
CA THR A 90 3.30 -19.81 -9.75
C THR A 90 3.25 -20.67 -8.48
N SER A 91 4.25 -21.55 -8.35
CA SER A 91 4.45 -22.40 -7.17
C SER A 91 4.36 -21.54 -5.90
N LYS A 92 3.26 -21.68 -5.14
CA LYS A 92 3.13 -21.04 -3.84
C LYS A 92 4.33 -21.49 -3.00
N SER A 93 5.14 -20.55 -2.52
CA SER A 93 6.26 -20.90 -1.64
C SER A 93 5.73 -21.70 -0.45
N SER A 94 6.55 -22.62 0.08
CA SER A 94 6.21 -23.44 1.25
C SER A 94 5.76 -22.61 2.46
N PHE A 95 6.04 -21.30 2.47
CA PHE A 95 5.63 -20.38 3.52
C PHE A 95 4.24 -19.76 3.28
N SER A 96 3.90 -19.43 2.02
CA SER A 96 2.57 -18.93 1.64
C SER A 96 1.48 -19.96 1.96
N SER A 97 1.74 -21.24 1.71
CA SER A 97 0.79 -22.31 2.02
C SER A 97 0.62 -22.56 3.53
N LEU A 98 1.66 -22.32 4.34
CA LEU A 98 1.55 -22.34 5.79
C LEU A 98 0.72 -21.15 6.31
N TYR A 99 0.91 -19.98 5.73
CA TYR A 99 0.12 -18.79 6.09
C TYR A 99 -1.35 -18.95 5.71
N ASP A 100 -1.63 -19.43 4.49
CA ASP A 100 -3.00 -19.72 4.03
C ASP A 100 -3.69 -20.74 4.97
N LYS A 101 -2.98 -21.81 5.37
CA LYS A 101 -3.50 -22.80 6.33
C LYS A 101 -3.79 -22.21 7.71
N ILE A 102 -2.91 -21.34 8.22
CA ILE A 102 -3.12 -20.64 9.50
C ILE A 102 -4.34 -19.71 9.42
N LEU A 103 -4.60 -19.09 8.27
CA LEU A 103 -5.78 -18.25 8.06
C LEU A 103 -7.07 -19.06 7.84
N GLU A 104 -6.98 -20.25 7.26
CA GLU A 104 -8.14 -21.12 6.97
C GLU A 104 -8.62 -21.92 8.19
N GLU A 105 -7.76 -22.24 9.17
CA GLU A 105 -8.13 -23.11 10.30
C GLU A 105 -8.83 -22.40 11.48
N HIS A 106 -8.83 -21.06 11.58
CA HIS A 106 -9.35 -20.39 12.79
C HIS A 106 -9.90 -18.97 12.56
N ASP A 107 -11.20 -18.82 12.84
CA ASP A 107 -11.96 -17.55 12.80
C ASP A 107 -11.75 -16.65 14.05
N GLU A 108 -10.70 -16.89 14.84
CA GLU A 108 -10.47 -16.17 16.09
C GLU A 108 -9.52 -14.97 15.91
N PRO A 109 -9.91 -13.74 16.32
CA PRO A 109 -9.12 -12.51 16.13
C PRO A 109 -7.75 -12.54 16.82
N ALA A 110 -7.59 -13.39 17.83
CA ALA A 110 -6.32 -13.60 18.53
C ALA A 110 -5.22 -14.24 17.65
N GLN A 111 -5.58 -15.12 16.71
CA GLN A 111 -4.60 -15.79 15.84
C GLN A 111 -4.14 -14.90 14.68
N GLY A 112 -5.03 -14.09 14.10
CA GLY A 112 -4.66 -13.09 13.09
C GLY A 112 -3.63 -12.08 13.59
N THR A 113 -3.76 -11.69 14.86
CA THR A 113 -2.79 -10.84 15.57
C THR A 113 -1.42 -11.52 15.69
N GLN A 114 -1.39 -12.81 16.01
CA GLN A 114 -0.15 -13.57 16.11
C GLN A 114 0.54 -13.74 14.75
N ALA A 115 -0.23 -14.02 13.69
CA ALA A 115 0.28 -14.14 12.33
C ALA A 115 0.91 -12.83 11.82
N ALA A 116 0.28 -11.68 12.11
CA ALA A 116 0.83 -10.36 11.80
C ALA A 116 2.18 -10.11 12.49
N VAL A 117 2.29 -10.45 13.78
CA VAL A 117 3.54 -10.30 14.54
C VAL A 117 4.64 -11.20 14.00
N ILE A 118 4.32 -12.42 13.58
CA ILE A 118 5.29 -13.35 13.00
C ILE A 118 5.84 -12.80 11.68
N GLN A 119 4.97 -12.37 10.76
CA GLN A 119 5.40 -11.78 9.49
C GLN A 119 6.28 -10.54 9.69
N MET A 120 5.87 -9.63 10.58
CA MET A 120 6.68 -8.45 10.92
C MET A 120 8.07 -8.84 11.44
N LYS A 121 8.15 -9.81 12.36
CA LYS A 121 9.43 -10.29 12.90
C LYS A 121 10.32 -10.94 11.83
N MET A 122 9.73 -11.67 10.88
CA MET A 122 10.49 -12.29 9.79
C MET A 122 11.03 -11.24 8.83
N TYR A 123 10.20 -10.32 8.38
CA TYR A 123 10.61 -9.21 7.51
C TYR A 123 11.75 -8.35 8.11
N LEU A 124 11.69 -8.07 9.41
CA LEU A 124 12.73 -7.31 10.11
C LEU A 124 14.05 -8.09 10.27
N LYS A 125 14.04 -9.41 10.15
CA LYS A 125 15.25 -10.25 10.17
C LYS A 125 15.89 -10.39 8.81
N GLU A 126 15.13 -10.23 7.72
CA GLU A 126 15.68 -10.24 6.36
C GLU A 126 16.74 -9.14 6.19
N PRO A 127 17.77 -9.35 5.35
CA PRO A 127 18.75 -8.32 5.05
C PRO A 127 18.08 -7.06 4.48
N THR A 128 18.72 -5.91 4.68
CA THR A 128 18.31 -4.67 4.04
C THR A 128 18.63 -4.73 2.55
N MET A 129 17.72 -4.19 1.75
CA MET A 129 17.88 -4.05 0.32
C MET A 129 18.99 -3.05 -0.04
N GLY A 130 19.53 -3.11 -1.26
CA GLY A 130 20.48 -2.14 -1.77
C GLY A 130 19.87 -0.73 -1.84
N GLU A 131 20.69 0.30 -1.66
CA GLU A 131 20.23 1.70 -1.56
C GLU A 131 19.54 2.22 -2.83
N LEU A 132 19.89 1.64 -3.99
CA LEU A 132 19.39 2.03 -5.31
C LEU A 132 18.20 1.19 -5.80
N ASP A 133 17.84 0.13 -5.08
CA ASP A 133 16.75 -0.75 -5.50
C ASP A 133 15.39 -0.14 -5.13
N SER A 134 14.36 -0.49 -5.90
CA SER A 134 13.01 0.03 -5.71
C SER A 134 12.27 -0.72 -4.59
N PRO A 135 11.81 -0.03 -3.53
CA PRO A 135 10.97 -0.65 -2.49
C PRO A 135 9.67 -1.25 -3.05
N PHE A 136 9.12 -0.68 -4.13
CA PHE A 136 7.92 -1.22 -4.77
C PHE A 136 8.17 -2.56 -5.42
N GLN A 137 9.35 -2.74 -6.05
CA GLN A 137 9.72 -4.02 -6.64
C GLN A 137 9.94 -5.08 -5.56
N TYR A 138 10.58 -4.71 -4.44
CA TYR A 138 10.72 -5.61 -3.28
C TYR A 138 9.36 -6.17 -2.83
N TRP A 139 8.38 -5.29 -2.65
CA TRP A 139 7.05 -5.71 -2.19
C TRP A 139 6.27 -6.49 -3.25
N ALA A 140 6.50 -6.23 -4.54
CA ALA A 140 5.94 -7.04 -5.62
C ALA A 140 6.49 -8.47 -5.60
N ASP A 141 7.81 -8.62 -5.46
CA ASP A 141 8.48 -9.93 -5.47
C ASP A 141 8.19 -10.74 -4.19
N ASN A 142 8.08 -10.05 -3.05
CA ASN A 142 7.89 -10.68 -1.74
C ASN A 142 6.43 -10.72 -1.28
N HIS A 143 5.48 -10.30 -2.12
CA HIS A 143 4.05 -10.27 -1.79
C HIS A 143 3.54 -11.64 -1.31
N ALA A 144 3.98 -12.73 -1.97
CA ALA A 144 3.58 -14.09 -1.60
C ALA A 144 4.13 -14.53 -0.22
N CYS A 145 5.30 -14.02 0.16
CA CYS A 145 5.93 -14.34 1.44
C CYS A 145 5.35 -13.48 2.58
N PHE A 146 5.00 -12.23 2.30
CA PHE A 146 4.51 -11.27 3.30
C PHE A 146 3.22 -10.57 2.85
N PRO A 147 2.12 -11.31 2.61
CA PRO A 147 0.89 -10.74 2.04
C PRO A 147 0.31 -9.57 2.86
N LEU A 148 0.28 -9.67 4.19
CA LEU A 148 -0.29 -8.62 5.04
C LEU A 148 0.60 -7.37 5.07
N LEU A 149 1.93 -7.56 5.15
CA LEU A 149 2.86 -6.44 5.09
C LEU A 149 2.87 -5.77 3.72
N ALA A 150 2.82 -6.54 2.63
CA ALA A 150 2.78 -6.01 1.28
C ALA A 150 1.52 -5.15 1.06
N ALA A 151 0.37 -5.60 1.55
CA ALA A 151 -0.86 -4.81 1.51
C ALA A 151 -0.73 -3.47 2.27
N VAL A 152 -0.12 -3.48 3.45
CA VAL A 152 0.15 -2.25 4.21
C VAL A 152 1.22 -1.39 3.51
N ALA A 153 2.26 -1.99 2.95
CA ALA A 153 3.33 -1.29 2.23
C ALA A 153 2.80 -0.52 1.02
N VAL A 154 1.89 -1.11 0.24
CA VAL A 154 1.24 -0.40 -0.86
C VAL A 154 0.52 0.86 -0.37
N LYS A 155 -0.18 0.80 0.77
CA LYS A 155 -0.87 1.97 1.35
C LYS A 155 0.11 3.07 1.77
N PHE A 156 1.21 2.72 2.44
CA PHE A 156 2.10 3.70 3.05
C PHE A 156 3.20 4.22 2.12
N LEU A 157 3.63 3.42 1.14
CA LEU A 157 4.70 3.80 0.20
C LEU A 157 4.17 4.46 -1.08
N SER A 158 2.90 4.28 -1.44
CA SER A 158 2.33 4.83 -2.69
C SER A 158 2.08 6.34 -2.65
N ALA A 159 2.06 6.96 -1.46
CA ALA A 159 1.79 8.39 -1.34
C ALA A 159 2.97 9.21 -1.91
N PRO A 160 2.72 10.12 -2.88
CA PRO A 160 3.76 11.01 -3.35
C PRO A 160 4.21 11.96 -2.23
N SER A 161 5.52 12.16 -2.10
CA SER A 161 6.11 12.97 -1.04
C SER A 161 5.88 14.48 -1.17
N MET A 162 5.35 14.94 -2.32
CA MET A 162 5.21 16.36 -2.65
C MET A 162 3.88 16.66 -3.33
N SER A 163 3.34 17.86 -3.09
CA SER A 163 2.17 18.42 -3.78
C SER A 163 2.39 18.71 -5.27
N VAL A 164 3.63 18.60 -5.75
CA VAL A 164 4.03 18.93 -7.13
C VAL A 164 3.14 18.23 -8.17
N GLU A 165 2.75 16.98 -7.97
CA GLU A 165 1.86 16.29 -8.91
C GLU A 165 0.44 16.89 -8.92
N SER A 166 -0.07 17.33 -7.76
CA SER A 166 -1.35 18.03 -7.70
C SER A 166 -1.26 19.41 -8.36
N GLU A 167 -0.16 20.14 -8.20
CA GLU A 167 0.06 21.44 -8.86
C GLU A 167 0.19 21.29 -10.39
N ARG A 168 0.90 20.26 -10.86
CA ARG A 168 0.96 19.91 -12.29
C ARG A 168 -0.42 19.55 -12.84
N LEU A 169 -1.24 18.84 -12.05
CA LEU A 169 -2.62 18.52 -12.41
C LEU A 169 -3.46 19.79 -12.53
N PHE A 170 -3.40 20.71 -11.55
CA PHE A 170 -4.14 21.98 -11.60
C PHE A 170 -3.66 22.91 -12.71
N SER A 171 -2.36 22.93 -13.00
CA SER A 171 -1.83 23.65 -14.16
C SER A 171 -2.38 23.09 -15.48
N THR A 172 -2.48 21.77 -15.58
CA THR A 172 -3.10 21.10 -16.75
C THR A 172 -4.60 21.38 -16.82
N ALA A 173 -5.29 21.36 -15.68
CA ALA A 173 -6.71 21.70 -15.58
C ALA A 173 -6.97 23.14 -16.02
N SER A 174 -6.10 24.08 -15.68
CA SER A 174 -6.18 25.48 -16.12
C SER A 174 -6.10 25.62 -17.65
N ASN A 175 -5.41 24.71 -18.35
CA ASN A 175 -5.37 24.71 -19.82
C ASN A 175 -6.63 24.09 -20.45
N ILE A 176 -7.34 23.24 -19.71
CA ILE A 176 -8.59 22.59 -20.15
C ILE A 176 -9.77 23.56 -19.95
N VAL A 177 -9.83 24.18 -18.77
CA VAL A 177 -10.79 25.21 -18.40
C VAL A 177 -10.11 26.57 -18.56
N ASP A 178 -9.90 26.96 -19.81
CA ASP A 178 -9.34 28.26 -20.18
C ASP A 178 -10.47 29.26 -20.53
N GLU A 179 -10.19 30.56 -20.58
CA GLU A 179 -11.17 31.63 -20.80
C GLU A 179 -12.03 31.41 -22.06
N LYS A 180 -11.44 30.80 -23.09
CA LYS A 180 -12.11 30.45 -24.36
C LYS A 180 -13.00 29.20 -24.28
N ARG A 181 -12.87 28.39 -23.23
CA ARG A 181 -13.59 27.13 -22.98
C ARG A 181 -14.33 27.14 -21.64
N ASN A 182 -14.82 28.30 -21.22
CA ASN A 182 -15.42 28.52 -19.90
C ASN A 182 -16.86 27.99 -19.73
N ARG A 183 -17.51 27.47 -20.78
CA ARG A 183 -18.87 26.87 -20.71
C ARG A 183 -18.85 25.38 -20.38
N LEU A 184 -17.77 24.89 -19.78
CA LEU A 184 -17.64 23.50 -19.38
C LEU A 184 -18.30 23.29 -18.01
N THR A 185 -19.13 22.25 -17.88
CA THR A 185 -19.62 21.84 -16.56
C THR A 185 -18.49 21.20 -15.75
N ALA A 186 -18.60 21.23 -14.42
CA ALA A 186 -17.61 20.64 -13.52
C ALA A 186 -17.37 19.15 -13.83
N GLU A 187 -18.44 18.39 -14.06
CA GLU A 187 -18.39 16.97 -14.43
C GLU A 187 -17.59 16.73 -15.72
N ARG A 188 -17.83 17.55 -16.76
CA ARG A 188 -17.11 17.40 -18.04
C ARG A 188 -15.64 17.82 -17.91
N ALA A 189 -15.34 18.81 -17.07
CA ALA A 189 -13.96 19.20 -16.77
C ALA A 189 -13.21 18.04 -16.08
N GLU A 190 -13.83 17.42 -15.08
CA GLU A 190 -13.27 16.26 -14.37
C GLU A 190 -12.95 15.11 -15.34
N MET A 191 -13.90 14.74 -16.21
CA MET A 191 -13.70 13.69 -17.21
C MET A 191 -12.51 13.99 -18.13
N LEU A 192 -12.38 15.23 -18.64
CA LEU A 192 -11.28 15.61 -19.52
C LEU A 192 -9.93 15.61 -18.80
N ILE A 193 -9.89 16.08 -17.56
CA ILE A 193 -8.68 16.05 -16.72
C ILE A 193 -8.25 14.59 -16.47
N PHE A 194 -9.20 13.72 -16.12
CA PHE A 194 -8.97 12.29 -15.91
C PHE A 194 -8.40 11.63 -17.16
N LEU A 195 -9.06 11.82 -18.31
CA LEU A 195 -8.60 11.25 -19.59
C LEU A 195 -7.21 11.76 -19.96
N ARG A 196 -6.96 13.07 -19.80
CA ARG A 196 -5.67 13.68 -20.15
C ARG A 196 -4.52 13.13 -19.30
N LYS A 197 -4.72 12.98 -17.98
CA LYS A 197 -3.68 12.48 -17.06
C LYS A 197 -3.40 11.00 -17.26
N ASN A 198 -4.43 10.19 -17.52
CA ASN A 198 -4.31 8.74 -17.62
C ASN A 198 -4.03 8.22 -19.04
N LEU A 199 -4.03 9.08 -20.06
CA LEU A 199 -3.84 8.68 -21.47
C LEU A 199 -2.56 7.86 -21.71
N SER A 200 -1.49 8.10 -20.96
CA SER A 200 -0.23 7.36 -21.09
C SER A 200 -0.29 5.93 -20.54
N LEU A 201 -1.26 5.62 -19.69
CA LEU A 201 -1.43 4.28 -19.11
C LEU A 201 -2.12 3.30 -20.08
N PHE A 202 -2.74 3.82 -21.14
CA PHE A 202 -3.49 3.04 -22.13
C PHE A 202 -2.76 2.94 -23.49
N LYS A 203 -1.46 3.25 -23.53
CA LYS A 203 -0.64 3.18 -24.74
C LYS A 203 0.18 1.90 -24.80
#